data_AF-A0A929J1B8-F1
#
_entry.id   AF-A0A929J1B8-F1
#
_cell.length_a   1.000
_cell.length_b   1.000
_cell.length_c   1.000
_cell.angle_alpha   90.00
_cell.angle_beta   90.00
_cell.angle_gamma   90.00
#
_symmetry.space_group_name_H-M   'P 1'
#
loop_
_entity.id
_entity.type
_entity.pdbx_description
1 polymer ?
#
loop_
_entity_poly.entity_id
_entity_poly.type
_entity_poly.pdbx_seq_one_letter_code
_entity_poly.pdbx_strand_id
1 'polypeptide(L)'
;MEFGHLSIDAGLSQGTIYTILQDKLGFLWVGTQDGLNKYNGYEFTIYRHESQNIHSLIHNEIFVIYEDTTGTLWIGTGNGLERYDREHDK
;
A
#
# COMPACT_ATOMS: atom_id res chain seq x y z
N MET A 1 12.29 18.37 19.71
CA MET A 1 11.34 17.74 18.77
C MET A 1 12.18 16.86 17.87
N GLU A 2 11.90 15.56 17.85
CA GLU A 2 12.65 14.57 17.06
C GLU A 2 11.67 13.84 16.15
N PHE A 3 12.16 13.36 15.00
CA PHE A 3 11.37 12.62 14.02
C PHE A 3 11.83 11.16 14.01
N GLY A 4 10.87 10.23 13.93
CA GLY A 4 11.16 8.84 13.59
C GLY A 4 11.27 8.68 12.08
N HIS A 5 12.19 7.84 11.61
CA HIS A 5 12.41 7.60 10.19
C HIS A 5 12.03 6.17 9.82
N LEU A 6 10.97 6.02 9.02
CA LEU A 6 10.57 4.76 8.38
C LEU A 6 10.92 4.85 6.89
N SER A 7 12.16 4.50 6.54
CA SER A 7 12.71 4.58 5.19
C SER A 7 12.77 3.19 4.52
N ILE A 8 13.48 3.10 3.39
CA ILE A 8 13.79 1.84 2.72
C ILE A 8 14.52 0.87 3.67
N ASP A 9 15.41 1.38 4.53
CA ASP A 9 16.13 0.57 5.52
C ASP A 9 15.20 -0.05 6.57
N ALA A 10 14.04 0.56 6.80
CA ALA A 10 13.00 0.06 7.69
C ALA A 10 12.01 -0.89 6.98
N GLY A 11 12.20 -1.16 5.69
CA GLY A 11 11.36 -2.08 4.90
C GLY A 11 10.37 -1.41 3.95
N LEU A 12 10.37 -0.08 3.82
CA LEU A 12 9.56 0.61 2.81
C LEU A 12 10.05 0.24 1.40
N SER A 13 9.13 -0.02 0.46
CA SER A 13 9.49 -0.47 -0.89
C SER A 13 10.29 0.57 -1.69
N GLN A 14 9.98 1.86 -1.52
CA GLN A 14 10.54 2.96 -2.30
C GLN A 14 10.35 4.32 -1.57
N GLY A 15 11.27 5.27 -1.75
CA GLY A 15 11.32 6.52 -0.95
C GLY A 15 10.44 7.69 -1.40
N THR A 16 9.89 7.65 -2.61
CA THR A 16 8.88 8.59 -3.14
C THR A 16 7.49 8.13 -2.71
N ILE A 17 6.92 8.80 -1.72
CA ILE A 17 5.58 8.52 -1.20
C ILE A 17 4.58 9.47 -1.88
N TYR A 18 3.53 8.92 -2.47
CA TYR A 18 2.44 9.69 -3.09
C TYR A 18 1.22 9.81 -2.18
N THR A 19 0.93 8.79 -1.37
CA THR A 19 -0.29 8.76 -0.57
C THR A 19 -0.10 7.92 0.69
N ILE A 20 -0.81 8.29 1.75
CA ILE A 20 -0.85 7.57 3.04
C ILE A 20 -2.30 7.51 3.50
N LEU A 21 -2.74 6.35 3.97
CA LEU A 21 -4.05 6.15 4.59
C LEU A 21 -3.92 5.24 5.81
N GLN A 22 -4.51 5.62 6.94
CA GLN A 22 -4.78 4.66 8.01
C GLN A 22 -6.14 4.04 7.78
N ASP A 23 -6.22 2.72 7.73
CA ASP A 23 -7.50 2.04 7.59
C ASP A 23 -8.24 1.90 8.94
N LYS A 24 -9.51 1.51 8.89
CA LYS A 24 -10.35 1.28 10.08
C LYS A 24 -9.85 0.16 11.00
N LEU A 25 -8.93 -0.69 10.54
CA LEU A 25 -8.30 -1.74 11.35
C LEU A 25 -7.01 -1.25 12.02
N GLY A 26 -6.56 -0.04 11.69
CA GLY A 26 -5.39 0.61 12.28
C GLY A 26 -4.10 0.42 11.49
N PHE A 27 -4.11 -0.31 10.37
CA PHE A 27 -2.94 -0.46 9.51
C PHE A 27 -2.67 0.84 8.75
N LEU A 28 -1.39 1.18 8.59
CA LEU A 28 -0.97 2.26 7.72
C LEU A 28 -0.67 1.73 6.32
N TRP A 29 -1.34 2.29 5.34
CA TRP A 29 -1.15 2.02 3.93
C TRP A 29 -0.39 3.16 3.29
N VAL A 30 0.71 2.84 2.61
CA VAL A 30 1.61 3.82 1.97
C VAL A 30 1.76 3.46 0.50
N GLY A 31 1.26 4.35 -0.36
CA GLY A 31 1.39 4.25 -1.81
C GLY A 31 2.66 4.97 -2.27
N THR A 32 3.52 4.24 -3.00
CA THR A 32 4.81 4.75 -3.47
C THR A 32 4.90 4.72 -4.99
N GLN A 33 6.01 5.23 -5.53
CA GLN A 33 6.33 5.06 -6.95
C GLN A 33 6.57 3.58 -7.32
N ASP A 34 6.94 2.73 -6.37
CA ASP A 34 7.19 1.31 -6.64
C ASP A 34 6.68 0.40 -5.52
N GLY A 35 5.36 0.30 -5.39
CA GLY A 35 4.67 -0.64 -4.53
C GLY A 35 3.65 -0.01 -3.59
N LEU A 36 2.69 -0.85 -3.18
CA LEU A 36 1.78 -0.58 -2.07
C LEU A 36 2.36 -1.21 -0.80
N ASN A 37 2.46 -0.44 0.27
CA ASN A 37 3.05 -0.90 1.53
C ASN A 37 1.98 -0.89 2.62
N LYS A 38 1.82 -1.99 3.34
CA LYS A 38 0.96 -2.10 4.53
C LYS A 38 1.87 -2.22 5.76
N TYR A 39 1.72 -1.30 6.70
CA TYR A 39 2.50 -1.26 7.93
C TYR A 39 1.62 -1.57 9.13
N ASN A 40 2.04 -2.55 9.92
CA ASN A 40 1.31 -3.02 11.10
C ASN A 40 1.78 -2.39 12.43
N GLY A 41 2.71 -1.42 12.37
CA GLY A 41 3.35 -0.83 13.55
C GLY A 41 4.73 -1.44 13.88
N TYR A 42 5.10 -2.53 13.22
CA TYR A 42 6.37 -3.23 13.42
C TYR A 42 7.11 -3.42 12.09
N GLU A 43 6.41 -3.88 11.05
CA GLU A 43 6.99 -4.23 9.75
C GLU A 43 6.08 -3.84 8.58
N PHE A 44 6.67 -3.77 7.39
CA PHE A 44 5.97 -3.52 6.13
C PHE A 44 5.72 -4.84 5.37
N THR A 45 4.48 -5.05 4.95
CA THR A 45 4.13 -5.98 3.86
C THR A 45 4.09 -5.20 2.55
N ILE A 46 4.83 -5.66 1.55
CA ILE A 46 4.95 -5.00 0.24
C ILE A 46 4.17 -5.78 -0.80
N TYR A 47 3.29 -5.07 -1.52
CA TYR A 47 2.59 -5.59 -2.70
C TYR A 47 3.14 -4.90 -3.95
N ARG A 48 3.43 -5.69 -4.99
CA ARG A 48 3.93 -5.25 -6.30
C ARG A 48 3.21 -6.02 -7.41
N HIS A 49 3.33 -5.53 -8.63
CA HIS A 49 2.93 -6.23 -9.83
C HIS A 49 3.85 -7.44 -10.08
N GLU A 50 3.23 -8.59 -10.32
CA GLU A 50 3.88 -9.83 -10.67
C GLU A 50 3.23 -10.36 -11.96
N SER A 51 4.00 -10.42 -13.06
CA SER A 51 3.47 -10.76 -14.39
C SER A 51 2.83 -12.14 -14.50
N GLN A 52 3.12 -13.05 -13.56
CA GLN A 52 2.59 -14.41 -13.51
C GLN A 52 1.47 -14.60 -12.48
N ASN A 53 1.10 -13.56 -11.74
CA ASN A 53 0.13 -13.63 -10.67
C ASN A 53 -0.97 -12.58 -10.89
N ILE A 54 -2.13 -13.06 -11.35
CA ILE A 54 -3.30 -12.21 -11.63
C ILE A 54 -3.92 -11.56 -10.39
N HIS A 55 -3.53 -12.00 -9.19
CA HIS A 55 -3.98 -11.44 -7.91
C HIS A 55 -2.97 -10.45 -7.31
N SER A 56 -1.85 -10.22 -8.01
CA SER A 56 -0.92 -9.13 -7.68
C SER A 56 -1.45 -7.79 -8.20
N LEU A 57 -0.80 -6.68 -7.83
CA LEU A 57 -1.17 -5.36 -8.32
C LEU A 57 -1.08 -5.30 -9.85
N ILE A 58 -1.92 -4.48 -10.48
CA ILE A 58 -1.87 -4.24 -11.92
C ILE A 58 -0.72 -3.30 -12.31
N HIS A 59 -0.26 -2.46 -11.38
CA HIS A 59 0.86 -1.53 -11.57
C HIS A 59 1.52 -1.16 -10.23
N ASN A 60 2.81 -0.83 -10.25
CA ASN A 60 3.56 -0.54 -9.03
C ASN A 60 3.38 0.90 -8.51
N GLU A 61 3.17 1.87 -9.40
CA GLU A 61 2.91 3.25 -8.99
C GLU A 61 1.52 3.38 -8.36
N ILE A 62 1.47 3.77 -7.09
CA ILE A 62 0.25 3.92 -6.31
C ILE A 62 0.01 5.39 -6.01
N PHE A 63 -0.98 5.99 -6.66
CA PHE A 63 -1.26 7.43 -6.52
C PHE A 63 -2.30 7.73 -5.44
N VAL A 64 -3.27 6.82 -5.25
CA VAL A 64 -4.40 7.06 -4.34
C VAL A 64 -4.74 5.78 -3.59
N ILE A 65 -5.00 5.91 -2.29
CA ILE A 65 -5.58 4.86 -1.45
C ILE A 65 -6.81 5.47 -0.80
N TYR A 66 -7.95 4.78 -0.91
CA TYR A 66 -9.21 5.23 -0.33
C TYR A 66 -9.93 4.06 0.34
N GLU A 67 -10.34 4.25 1.59
CA GLU A 67 -11.23 3.31 2.27
C GLU A 67 -12.65 3.88 2.27
N ASP A 68 -13.60 3.11 1.71
CA ASP A 68 -14.99 3.54 1.70
C ASP A 68 -15.70 3.30 3.05
N THR A 69 -16.97 3.70 3.14
CA THR A 69 -17.77 3.57 4.36
C THR A 69 -17.99 2.11 4.79
N THR A 70 -17.91 1.16 3.86
CA THR A 70 -18.02 -0.29 4.14
C THR A 70 -16.70 -0.90 4.62
N GLY A 71 -15.58 -0.18 4.49
CA GLY A 71 -14.25 -0.69 4.84
C GLY A 71 -13.55 -1.36 3.65
N THR A 72 -14.04 -1.18 2.42
CA THR A 72 -13.36 -1.66 1.23
C THR A 72 -12.24 -0.69 0.86
N LEU A 73 -11.05 -1.22 0.58
CA LEU A 73 -9.92 -0.44 0.10
C LEU A 73 -9.89 -0.39 -1.42
N TRP A 74 -9.77 0.82 -1.94
CA TRP A 74 -9.66 1.16 -3.34
C TRP A 74 -8.28 1.75 -3.60
N ILE A 75 -7.55 1.17 -4.55
CA ILE A 75 -6.17 1.49 -4.86
C ILE A 75 -6.12 2.04 -6.29
N GLY A 76 -5.84 3.34 -6.42
CA GLY A 76 -5.62 3.98 -7.71
C GLY A 76 -4.17 3.86 -8.12
N THR A 77 -3.91 3.15 -9.21
CA THR A 77 -2.56 2.87 -9.73
C THR A 77 -2.32 3.59 -11.05
N GLY A 78 -1.08 3.56 -11.54
CA GLY A 78 -0.73 4.07 -12.87
C GLY A 78 -1.44 3.36 -14.03
N ASN A 79 -2.06 2.20 -13.80
CA ASN A 79 -2.77 1.44 -14.84
C ASN A 79 -4.22 1.08 -14.44
N GLY A 80 -4.87 1.89 -13.60
CA GLY A 80 -6.30 1.78 -13.32
C GLY A 80 -6.67 1.80 -11.84
N LEU A 81 -7.83 1.22 -11.53
CA LEU A 81 -8.39 1.15 -10.18
C LEU A 81 -8.51 -0.31 -9.77
N GLU A 82 -7.97 -0.64 -8.60
CA GLU A 82 -8.02 -1.98 -8.02
C GLU A 82 -8.77 -1.96 -6.68
N ARG A 83 -9.50 -3.03 -6.41
CA ARG A 83 -10.11 -3.26 -5.10
C ARG A 83 -9.27 -4.27 -4.34
N TYR A 84 -8.81 -3.90 -3.16
CA TYR A 84 -8.04 -4.80 -2.32
C TYR A 84 -8.96 -5.77 -1.58
N ASP A 85 -8.71 -7.06 -1.78
CA ASP A 85 -9.44 -8.14 -1.12
C ASP A 85 -8.81 -8.46 0.24
N ARG A 86 -9.54 -8.13 1.30
CA ARG A 86 -9.11 -8.35 2.69
C ARG A 86 -9.29 -9.79 3.15
N GLU A 87 -10.17 -10.58 2.54
CA GLU A 87 -10.47 -11.94 3.00
C GLU A 87 -9.31 -12.91 2.72
N HIS A 88 -8.52 -12.60 1.68
CA HIS A 88 -7.38 -13.40 1.25
C HIS A 88 -6.04 -12.69 1.47
N ASP A 89 -6.02 -11.73 2.40
CA ASP A 89 -4.78 -11.03 2.77
C ASP A 89 -3.80 -11.96 3.49
N LYS A 90 -2.51 -11.74 3.24
CA LYS A 90 -1.40 -12.54 3.80
C LYS A 90 -0.89 -11.96 5.12
#